data_AF-A0AAD9CSS9-F1
#
_entry.id   AF-A0AAD9CSS9-F1
#
_cell.length_a   1.000
_cell.length_b   1.000
_cell.length_c   1.000
_cell.angle_alpha   90.00
_cell.angle_beta   90.00
_cell.angle_gamma   90.00
#
_symmetry.space_group_name_H-M   'P 1'
#
loop_
_entity.id
_entity.type
_entity.pdbx_description
1 polymer ?
#
loop_
_entity_poly.entity_id
_entity_poly.type
_entity_poly.pdbx_seq_one_letter_code
_entity_poly.pdbx_strand_id
1 'polypeptide(L)'
;MASNMVPQEELPILEAFINIRNRLTALKKDTTKFIRAQDVMSIYNSVVKQVTKLNAIRDEQTGSSLSNNAASSSSNNGAGPAPPEPNRVDTIIADVFGLLSLFFLTIGKSRETPATYSQIASMRQILAHMNETGAYTEAFLEPFRERLANLKQIIKQDSDDGKHPEPIVRLMMKKLEGVERQLNDLFASLSVISIELVPIHQRLVALRKQLGHLSSEPKLNKAEYKACLEELRKIDSKRVDGKFLGPGGSSVPEGQALLSGILDACFEVAQDIKAREAEDEVTPSLKPIYDRLTEIKAQLERLLLTHRWTLRETDLYNYAMALREIDSMRVDGKFVDANGEKAEGQYALLFLLRRSHGLIYRLISESEPISEELMAIANKLSTIKKCLNEVLKYGGPYTPRDLYPYHLALHQIDSLRKDGKFYADDGSIPEGQAILNAQLSEAHELLEMLKESMSEDESDDE
;
A
#
# COMPACT_ATOMS: atom_id res chain seq x y z
N MET A 1 10.82 1.51 1.07
CA MET A 1 10.26 0.40 1.88
C MET A 1 10.77 0.56 3.30
N ALA A 2 10.14 1.45 4.06
CA ALA A 2 10.32 1.56 5.50
C ALA A 2 9.00 1.08 6.11
N SER A 3 8.99 -0.08 6.78
CA SER A 3 7.88 -0.54 7.65
C SER A 3 8.11 -1.97 8.18
N ASN A 4 9.32 -2.30 8.65
CA ASN A 4 9.62 -3.65 9.15
C ASN A 4 10.37 -3.69 10.49
N MET A 5 10.64 -2.55 11.14
CA MET A 5 11.21 -2.57 12.49
C MET A 5 10.17 -3.16 13.46
N VAL A 6 10.47 -4.34 13.99
CA VAL A 6 9.74 -4.94 15.10
C VAL A 6 10.52 -4.63 16.35
N PRO A 7 9.92 -4.02 17.39
CA PRO A 7 10.60 -3.81 18.66
C PRO A 7 11.17 -5.14 19.18
N GLN A 8 12.36 -5.14 19.78
CA GLN A 8 13.03 -6.34 20.33
C GLN A 8 12.09 -7.18 21.20
N GLU A 9 11.30 -6.50 22.04
CA GLU A 9 10.32 -7.11 22.94
C GLU A 9 9.18 -7.84 22.19
N GLU A 10 8.88 -7.46 20.94
CA GLU A 10 7.85 -8.09 20.11
C GLU A 10 8.39 -9.22 19.19
N LEU A 11 9.71 -9.42 19.08
CA LEU A 11 10.33 -10.51 18.29
C LEU A 11 9.92 -11.93 18.73
N PRO A 12 9.97 -12.32 20.02
CA PRO A 12 9.54 -13.66 20.44
C PRO A 12 8.03 -13.88 20.19
N ILE A 13 7.26 -12.80 20.22
CA ILE A 13 5.82 -12.83 19.88
C ILE A 13 5.62 -13.02 18.38
N LEU A 14 6.45 -12.39 17.54
CA LEU A 14 6.44 -12.56 16.09
C LEU A 14 6.65 -14.03 15.71
N GLU A 15 7.68 -14.67 16.25
CA GLU A 15 7.99 -16.08 15.98
C GLU A 15 6.86 -17.01 16.42
N ALA A 16 6.31 -16.77 17.61
CA ALA A 16 5.15 -17.51 18.08
C ALA A 16 3.94 -17.36 17.14
N PHE A 17 3.67 -16.15 16.64
CA PHE A 17 2.60 -15.93 15.66
C PHE A 17 2.88 -16.57 14.29
N ILE A 18 4.12 -16.61 13.84
CA ILE A 18 4.51 -17.32 12.60
C ILE A 18 4.24 -18.82 12.76
N ASN A 19 4.61 -19.41 13.90
CA ASN A 19 4.34 -20.82 14.20
C ASN A 19 2.84 -21.12 14.26
N ILE A 20 2.07 -20.24 14.91
CA ILE A 20 0.59 -20.33 14.93
C ILE A 20 0.02 -20.26 13.52
N ARG A 21 0.47 -19.32 12.68
CA ARG A 21 0.03 -19.17 11.28
C ARG A 21 0.32 -20.43 10.49
N ASN A 22 1.50 -21.03 10.66
CA ASN A 22 1.88 -22.26 9.97
C ASN A 22 0.97 -23.43 10.39
N ARG A 23 0.65 -23.55 11.69
CA ARG A 23 -0.31 -24.53 12.20
C ARG A 23 -1.72 -24.34 11.63
N LEU A 24 -2.23 -23.10 11.60
CA LEU A 24 -3.53 -22.76 11.01
C LEU A 24 -3.55 -23.08 9.50
N THR A 25 -2.46 -22.80 8.80
CA THR A 25 -2.35 -23.07 7.36
C THR A 25 -2.29 -24.57 7.06
N ALA A 26 -1.56 -25.34 7.87
CA ALA A 26 -1.53 -26.80 7.76
C ALA A 26 -2.93 -27.40 8.00
N LEU A 27 -3.64 -26.91 9.02
CA LEU A 27 -5.00 -27.33 9.34
C LEU A 27 -6.00 -26.97 8.23
N LYS A 28 -5.79 -25.86 7.52
CA LYS A 28 -6.59 -25.48 6.33
C LYS A 28 -6.30 -26.39 5.12
N LYS A 29 -5.05 -26.82 4.94
CA LYS A 29 -4.64 -27.68 3.81
C LYS A 29 -5.10 -29.12 3.95
N ASP A 30 -5.32 -29.59 5.19
CA ASP A 30 -5.85 -30.93 5.43
C ASP A 30 -7.36 -30.96 5.15
N THR A 31 -7.72 -31.02 3.86
CA THR A 31 -9.12 -31.12 3.41
C THR A 31 -9.71 -32.51 3.58
N THR A 32 -8.94 -33.47 4.11
CA THR A 32 -9.34 -34.88 4.19
C THR A 32 -10.13 -35.21 5.46
N LYS A 33 -10.07 -34.35 6.49
CA LYS A 33 -10.74 -34.53 7.78
C LYS A 33 -11.62 -33.33 8.11
N PHE A 34 -12.78 -33.58 8.70
CA PHE A 34 -13.64 -32.52 9.24
C PHE A 34 -12.89 -31.77 10.35
N ILE A 35 -12.85 -30.44 10.25
CA ILE A 35 -12.16 -29.58 11.22
C ILE A 35 -12.94 -29.60 12.54
N ARG A 36 -12.35 -30.15 13.60
CA ARG A 36 -12.99 -30.21 14.92
C ARG A 36 -12.85 -28.87 15.64
N ALA A 37 -13.90 -28.44 16.33
CA ALA A 37 -13.91 -27.21 17.10
C ALA A 37 -12.81 -27.18 18.19
N GLN A 38 -12.50 -28.32 18.81
CA GLN A 38 -11.44 -28.42 19.82
C GLN A 38 -10.05 -28.07 19.27
N ASP A 39 -9.75 -28.51 18.05
CA ASP A 39 -8.45 -28.26 17.41
C ASP A 39 -8.28 -26.75 17.14
N VAL A 40 -9.34 -26.08 16.65
CA VAL A 40 -9.37 -24.63 16.44
C VAL A 40 -9.27 -23.86 17.76
N MET A 41 -10.02 -24.26 18.80
CA MET A 41 -10.02 -23.60 20.10
C MET A 41 -8.65 -23.72 20.80
N SER A 42 -7.92 -24.83 20.61
CA SER A 42 -6.56 -24.98 21.14
C SER A 42 -5.58 -23.96 20.56
N ILE A 43 -5.69 -23.70 19.26
CA ILE A 43 -4.87 -22.71 18.56
C ILE A 43 -5.31 -21.30 18.95
N TYR A 44 -6.62 -21.06 19.07
CA TYR A 44 -7.17 -19.80 19.56
C TYR A 44 -6.63 -19.44 20.96
N ASN A 45 -6.60 -20.39 21.89
CA ASN A 45 -6.04 -20.16 23.23
C ASN A 45 -4.53 -19.82 23.18
N SER A 46 -3.81 -20.35 22.19
CA SER A 46 -2.40 -19.98 21.96
C SER A 46 -2.29 -18.54 21.45
N VAL A 47 -3.18 -18.13 20.55
CA VAL A 47 -3.28 -16.73 20.07
C VAL A 47 -3.61 -15.78 21.20
N VAL A 48 -4.59 -16.11 22.04
CA VAL A 48 -4.95 -15.31 23.23
C VAL A 48 -3.72 -15.01 24.08
N LYS A 49 -2.93 -16.03 24.43
CA LYS A 49 -1.72 -15.84 25.25
C LYS A 49 -0.74 -14.85 24.63
N GLN A 50 -0.51 -14.96 23.33
CA GLN A 50 0.42 -14.08 22.62
C GLN A 50 -0.12 -12.65 22.47
N VAL A 51 -1.42 -12.48 22.20
CA VAL A 51 -2.05 -11.15 22.17
C VAL A 51 -2.02 -10.47 23.54
N THR A 52 -2.24 -11.22 24.63
CA THR A 52 -2.14 -10.67 25.99
C THR A 52 -0.73 -10.15 26.29
N LYS A 53 0.30 -10.93 25.94
CA LYS A 53 1.70 -10.51 26.09
C LYS A 53 2.01 -9.26 25.26
N LEU A 54 1.55 -9.25 23.99
CA LEU A 54 1.76 -8.12 23.09
C LEU A 54 1.10 -6.84 23.59
N ASN A 55 -0.12 -6.92 24.09
CA ASN A 55 -0.82 -5.77 24.64
C ASN A 55 -0.11 -5.25 25.90
N ALA A 56 0.40 -6.12 26.77
CA ALA A 56 1.15 -5.69 27.95
C ALA A 56 2.40 -4.89 27.57
N ILE A 57 3.19 -5.39 26.61
CA ILE A 57 4.39 -4.72 26.09
C ILE A 57 4.03 -3.36 25.47
N ARG A 58 3.00 -3.31 24.62
CA ARG A 58 2.55 -2.07 23.97
C ARG A 58 1.98 -1.06 24.97
N ASP A 59 1.30 -1.52 26.02
CA ASP A 59 0.75 -0.68 27.09
C ASP A 59 1.90 -0.10 27.96
N GLU A 60 2.96 -0.86 28.24
CA GLU A 60 4.16 -0.41 28.96
C GLU A 60 4.98 0.62 28.16
N GLN A 61 5.14 0.42 26.85
CA GLN A 61 5.79 1.38 25.95
C GLN A 61 4.98 2.69 25.81
N THR A 62 3.66 2.60 25.78
CA THR A 62 2.78 3.77 25.76
C THR A 62 2.80 4.50 27.10
N GLY A 63 2.82 3.79 28.23
CA GLY A 63 2.93 4.39 29.56
C GLY A 63 4.25 5.14 29.80
N SER A 64 5.36 4.62 29.27
CA SER A 64 6.69 5.24 29.39
C SER A 64 6.86 6.50 28.54
N SER A 65 6.15 6.61 27.41
CA SER A 65 6.18 7.82 26.57
C SER A 65 5.30 8.97 27.08
N LEU A 66 4.27 8.68 27.90
CA LEU A 66 3.48 9.70 28.60
C LEU A 66 4.19 10.27 29.85
N SER A 67 5.03 9.50 30.55
CA SER A 67 5.72 10.00 31.75
C SER A 67 6.86 10.99 31.44
N ASN A 68 7.48 10.88 30.26
CA ASN A 68 8.57 11.77 29.83
C ASN A 68 8.10 13.09 29.17
N ASN A 69 6.81 13.22 28.82
CA ASN A 69 6.26 14.40 28.14
C ASN A 69 5.39 15.31 29.02
N ALA A 70 5.39 15.13 30.35
CA ALA A 70 4.65 15.99 31.27
C ALA A 70 5.21 17.43 31.40
N ALA A 71 6.27 17.79 30.65
CA ALA A 71 6.91 19.10 30.71
C ALA A 71 6.66 20.01 29.49
N SER A 72 5.87 19.60 28.48
CA SER A 72 5.67 20.40 27.26
C SER A 72 4.20 20.47 26.80
N SER A 73 3.28 20.76 27.71
CA SER A 73 1.89 21.09 27.38
C SER A 73 1.71 22.57 27.07
N SER A 74 1.94 22.99 25.82
CA SER A 74 1.26 24.17 25.26
C SER A 74 1.31 24.20 23.73
N SER A 75 0.30 23.61 23.07
CA SER A 75 -0.47 24.24 21.98
C SER A 75 -1.31 23.21 21.19
N ASN A 76 -2.64 23.41 21.26
CA ASN A 76 -3.68 23.13 20.26
C ASN A 76 -3.50 22.01 19.22
N ASN A 77 -4.19 20.89 19.41
CA ASN A 77 -5.41 20.46 18.69
C ASN A 77 -5.60 18.96 18.88
N GLY A 78 -6.85 18.50 18.99
CA GLY A 78 -7.26 17.18 19.47
C GLY A 78 -6.93 15.97 18.57
N ALA A 79 -5.68 15.87 18.10
CA ALA A 79 -5.13 14.64 17.58
C ALA A 79 -4.54 13.85 18.76
N GLY A 80 -5.17 12.72 19.11
CA GLY A 80 -4.56 11.76 20.03
C GLY A 80 -3.17 11.31 19.54
N PRO A 81 -2.36 10.65 20.39
CA PRO A 81 -1.04 10.18 20.00
C PRO A 81 -1.13 9.39 18.70
N ALA A 82 -0.26 9.72 17.74
CA ALA A 82 -0.22 9.08 16.44
C ALA A 82 -0.24 7.55 16.63
N PRO A 83 -1.15 6.80 15.96
CA PRO A 83 -1.17 5.36 16.10
C PRO A 83 0.21 4.81 15.69
N PRO A 84 0.79 3.85 16.44
CA PRO A 84 2.08 3.27 16.12
C PRO A 84 2.07 2.75 14.68
N GLU A 85 3.13 3.05 13.94
CA GLU A 85 3.26 2.64 12.54
C GLU A 85 3.12 1.12 12.42
N PRO A 86 2.41 0.61 11.40
CA PRO A 86 2.15 -0.82 11.26
C PRO A 86 3.46 -1.59 11.06
N ASN A 87 3.74 -2.51 11.98
CA ASN A 87 4.98 -3.30 11.96
C ASN A 87 4.75 -4.72 11.40
N ARG A 88 5.82 -5.50 11.25
CA ARG A 88 5.75 -6.87 10.73
C ARG A 88 4.85 -7.77 11.60
N VAL A 89 4.86 -7.58 12.91
CA VAL A 89 3.97 -8.30 13.85
C VAL A 89 2.51 -8.05 13.51
N ASP A 90 2.12 -6.81 13.21
CA ASP A 90 0.75 -6.48 12.82
C ASP A 90 0.33 -7.17 11.50
N THR A 91 1.25 -7.37 10.56
CA THR A 91 0.96 -8.11 9.31
C THR A 91 0.73 -9.60 9.57
N ILE A 92 1.55 -10.23 10.42
CA ILE A 92 1.37 -11.66 10.76
C ILE A 92 0.13 -11.86 11.62
N ILE A 93 -0.16 -10.96 12.56
CA ILE A 93 -1.41 -10.95 13.32
C ILE A 93 -2.60 -10.87 12.36
N ALA A 94 -2.52 -10.02 11.33
CA ALA A 94 -3.59 -9.93 10.35
C ALA A 94 -3.83 -11.24 9.60
N ASP A 95 -2.78 -11.94 9.20
CA ASP A 95 -2.88 -13.28 8.58
C ASP A 95 -3.48 -14.30 9.54
N VAL A 96 -3.01 -14.34 10.79
CA VAL A 96 -3.45 -15.29 11.82
C VAL A 96 -4.93 -15.08 12.14
N PHE A 97 -5.37 -13.84 12.36
CA PHE A 97 -6.78 -13.55 12.62
C PHE A 97 -7.66 -13.73 11.37
N GLY A 98 -7.12 -13.53 10.17
CA GLY A 98 -7.80 -13.86 8.92
C GLY A 98 -8.13 -15.36 8.82
N LEU A 99 -7.14 -16.21 9.13
CA LEU A 99 -7.32 -17.67 9.18
C LEU A 99 -8.25 -18.09 10.33
N LEU A 100 -8.08 -17.53 11.53
CA LEU A 100 -8.94 -17.81 12.68
C LEU A 100 -10.40 -17.46 12.41
N SER A 101 -10.66 -16.29 11.82
CA SER A 101 -12.01 -15.87 11.44
C SER A 101 -12.66 -16.87 10.49
N LEU A 102 -11.92 -17.36 9.49
CA LEU A 102 -12.39 -18.41 8.59
C LEU A 102 -12.74 -19.69 9.37
N PHE A 103 -11.88 -20.13 10.30
CA PHE A 103 -12.16 -21.33 11.08
C PHE A 103 -13.39 -21.17 11.99
N PHE A 104 -13.56 -20.03 12.64
CA PHE A 104 -14.74 -19.74 13.46
C PHE A 104 -16.03 -19.75 12.64
N LEU A 105 -15.98 -19.27 11.40
CA LEU A 105 -17.09 -19.41 10.44
C LEU A 105 -17.35 -20.89 10.09
N THR A 106 -16.31 -21.69 9.83
CA THR A 106 -16.47 -23.11 9.46
C THR A 106 -17.03 -23.99 10.58
N ILE A 107 -16.72 -23.68 11.85
CA ILE A 107 -17.22 -24.43 13.02
C ILE A 107 -18.59 -23.92 13.50
N GLY A 108 -19.25 -23.02 12.76
CA GLY A 108 -20.59 -22.51 13.06
C GLY A 108 -20.64 -21.40 14.13
N LYS A 109 -19.49 -20.87 14.55
CA LYS A 109 -19.36 -19.78 15.54
C LYS A 109 -19.30 -18.41 14.85
N SER A 110 -20.24 -18.14 13.96
CA SER A 110 -20.22 -16.96 13.07
C SER A 110 -20.57 -15.64 13.75
N ARG A 111 -21.14 -15.67 14.95
CA ARG A 111 -21.50 -14.50 15.76
C ARG A 111 -20.55 -14.27 16.94
N GLU A 112 -19.36 -14.85 16.90
CA GLU A 112 -18.32 -14.64 17.91
C GLU A 112 -17.29 -13.61 17.43
N THR A 113 -16.68 -12.89 18.37
CA THR A 113 -15.71 -11.81 18.12
C THR A 113 -14.62 -12.20 17.11
N PRO A 114 -13.96 -13.38 17.18
CA PRO A 114 -12.94 -13.75 16.18
C PRO A 114 -13.49 -13.90 14.75
N ALA A 115 -14.76 -14.28 14.59
CA ALA A 115 -15.39 -14.42 13.28
C ALA A 115 -15.57 -13.06 12.57
N THR A 116 -15.66 -11.96 13.32
CA THR A 116 -15.86 -10.61 12.75
C THR A 116 -14.64 -10.07 12.01
N TYR A 117 -13.44 -10.58 12.31
CA TYR A 117 -12.18 -10.02 11.80
C TYR A 117 -12.10 -9.95 10.27
N SER A 118 -12.47 -11.03 9.58
CA SER A 118 -12.43 -11.08 8.10
C SER A 118 -13.28 -9.98 7.46
N GLN A 119 -14.42 -9.65 8.09
CA GLN A 119 -15.29 -8.59 7.61
C GLN A 119 -14.69 -7.21 7.87
N ILE A 120 -14.15 -6.97 9.06
CA ILE A 120 -13.46 -5.71 9.41
C ILE A 120 -12.28 -5.47 8.45
N ALA A 121 -11.45 -6.49 8.22
CA ALA A 121 -10.31 -6.40 7.31
C ALA A 121 -10.73 -6.15 5.86
N SER A 122 -11.77 -6.83 5.38
CA SER A 122 -12.29 -6.63 4.02
C SER A 122 -12.89 -5.23 3.86
N MET A 123 -13.65 -4.74 4.84
CA MET A 123 -14.21 -3.39 4.84
C MET A 123 -13.10 -2.33 4.83
N ARG A 124 -12.04 -2.51 5.63
CA ARG A 124 -10.87 -1.61 5.62
C ARG A 124 -10.26 -1.50 4.21
N GLN A 125 -10.07 -2.63 3.53
CA GLN A 125 -9.47 -2.64 2.21
C GLN A 125 -10.38 -1.99 1.16
N ILE A 126 -11.69 -2.26 1.21
CA ILE A 126 -12.66 -1.66 0.30
C ILE A 126 -12.70 -0.14 0.48
N LEU A 127 -12.77 0.35 1.73
CA LEU A 127 -12.79 1.78 2.01
C LEU A 127 -11.48 2.47 1.59
N ALA A 128 -10.33 1.82 1.77
CA ALA A 128 -9.05 2.32 1.28
C ALA A 128 -9.04 2.49 -0.25
N HIS A 129 -9.49 1.48 -0.99
CA HIS A 129 -9.61 1.57 -2.45
C HIS A 129 -10.65 2.60 -2.91
N MET A 130 -11.75 2.75 -2.18
CA MET A 130 -12.74 3.79 -2.46
C MET A 130 -12.11 5.18 -2.29
N ASN A 131 -11.30 5.38 -1.25
CA ASN A 131 -10.57 6.63 -1.07
C ASN A 131 -9.60 6.89 -2.23
N GLU A 132 -8.80 5.89 -2.62
CA GLU A 132 -7.84 5.99 -3.73
C GLU A 132 -8.50 6.30 -5.07
N THR A 133 -9.67 5.71 -5.32
CA THR A 133 -10.39 5.88 -6.59
C THR A 133 -11.29 7.12 -6.63
N GLY A 134 -11.60 7.71 -5.48
CA GLY A 134 -12.57 8.82 -5.36
C GLY A 134 -14.00 8.43 -5.73
N ALA A 135 -14.29 7.14 -5.99
CA ALA A 135 -15.54 6.69 -6.58
C ALA A 135 -16.52 6.16 -5.53
N TYR A 136 -17.10 7.06 -4.73
CA TYR A 136 -18.04 6.70 -3.66
C TYR A 136 -19.15 7.74 -3.50
N THR A 137 -20.30 7.34 -2.94
CA THR A 137 -21.39 8.26 -2.59
C THR A 137 -21.89 7.94 -1.19
N GLU A 138 -22.63 8.87 -0.58
CA GLU A 138 -23.22 8.68 0.75
C GLU A 138 -24.04 7.39 0.84
N ALA A 139 -24.87 7.13 -0.18
CA ALA A 139 -25.67 5.90 -0.27
C ALA A 139 -24.83 4.61 -0.35
N PHE A 140 -23.59 4.67 -0.88
CA PHE A 140 -22.68 3.53 -0.89
C PHE A 140 -21.95 3.35 0.44
N LEU A 141 -21.76 4.41 1.23
CA LEU A 141 -21.09 4.37 2.53
C LEU A 141 -22.03 3.92 3.66
N GLU A 142 -23.33 4.22 3.57
CA GLU A 142 -24.31 3.91 4.62
C GLU A 142 -24.38 2.41 5.00
N PRO A 143 -24.37 1.44 4.06
CA PRO A 143 -24.33 0.03 4.41
C PRO A 143 -23.09 -0.38 5.22
N PHE A 144 -21.95 0.29 5.01
CA PHE A 144 -20.75 0.06 5.82
C PHE A 144 -20.93 0.59 7.23
N ARG A 145 -21.59 1.74 7.40
CA ARG A 145 -21.93 2.30 8.72
C ARG A 145 -22.83 1.36 9.52
N GLU A 146 -23.92 0.90 8.92
CA GLU A 146 -24.82 -0.08 9.54
C GLU A 146 -24.08 -1.37 9.87
N ARG A 147 -23.21 -1.85 8.98
CA ARG A 147 -22.44 -3.07 9.23
C ARG A 147 -21.45 -2.90 10.37
N LEU A 148 -20.72 -1.78 10.45
CA LEU A 148 -19.81 -1.49 11.56
C LEU A 148 -20.56 -1.41 12.89
N ALA A 149 -21.74 -0.77 12.93
CA ALA A 149 -22.57 -0.72 14.12
C ALA A 149 -22.99 -2.13 14.60
N ASN A 150 -23.40 -2.99 13.67
CA ASN A 150 -23.73 -4.39 13.96
C ASN A 150 -22.53 -5.18 14.50
N LEU A 151 -21.35 -5.03 13.88
CA LEU A 151 -20.12 -5.70 14.33
C LEU A 151 -19.69 -5.20 15.72
N LYS A 152 -19.84 -3.91 15.98
CA LYS A 152 -19.58 -3.30 17.30
C LYS A 152 -20.51 -3.87 18.37
N GLN A 153 -21.79 -4.08 18.04
CA GLN A 153 -22.74 -4.70 18.96
C GLN A 153 -22.36 -6.15 19.28
N ILE A 154 -21.94 -6.94 18.28
CA ILE A 154 -21.49 -8.33 18.51
C ILE A 154 -20.29 -8.36 19.47
N ILE A 155 -19.29 -7.51 19.24
CA ILE A 155 -18.07 -7.47 20.07
C ILE A 155 -18.40 -7.03 21.51
N LYS A 156 -19.30 -6.05 21.69
CA LYS A 156 -19.77 -5.61 23.01
C LYS A 156 -20.51 -6.73 23.76
N GLN A 157 -21.44 -7.40 23.08
CA GLN A 157 -22.21 -8.48 23.69
C GLN A 157 -21.30 -9.64 24.14
N ASP A 158 -20.31 -10.01 23.33
CA ASP A 158 -19.35 -11.06 23.71
C ASP A 158 -18.43 -10.66 24.87
N SER A 159 -18.15 -9.35 25.01
CA SER A 159 -17.41 -8.79 26.15
C SER A 159 -18.25 -8.85 27.43
N ASP A 160 -19.51 -8.42 27.37
CA ASP A 160 -20.45 -8.44 28.50
C ASP A 160 -20.74 -9.88 28.95
N ASP A 161 -20.87 -10.82 28.00
CA ASP A 161 -21.08 -12.24 28.26
C ASP A 161 -19.81 -12.97 28.74
N GLY A 162 -18.63 -12.31 28.72
CA GLY A 162 -17.35 -12.90 29.11
C GLY A 162 -16.89 -14.08 28.25
N LYS A 163 -17.38 -14.20 27.00
CA LYS A 163 -17.08 -15.36 26.11
C LYS A 163 -15.64 -15.36 25.60
N HIS A 164 -15.04 -14.18 25.50
CA HIS A 164 -13.69 -14.01 25.00
C HIS A 164 -12.84 -13.16 25.96
N PRO A 165 -11.53 -13.42 26.03
CA PRO A 165 -10.63 -12.62 26.84
C PRO A 165 -10.59 -11.16 26.40
N GLU A 166 -10.56 -10.26 27.38
CA GLU A 166 -10.53 -8.81 27.18
C GLU A 166 -9.44 -8.33 26.19
N PRO A 167 -8.21 -8.90 26.16
CA PRO A 167 -7.19 -8.50 25.18
C PRO A 167 -7.60 -8.69 23.71
N ILE A 168 -8.40 -9.72 23.41
CA ILE A 168 -8.90 -10.02 22.05
C ILE A 168 -10.03 -9.07 21.68
N VAL A 169 -10.96 -8.83 22.62
CA VAL A 169 -12.06 -7.88 22.46
C VAL A 169 -11.49 -6.49 22.18
N ARG A 170 -10.53 -6.04 23.00
CA ARG A 170 -9.84 -4.75 22.85
C ARG A 170 -9.16 -4.61 21.49
N LEU A 171 -8.41 -5.64 21.05
CA LEU A 171 -7.76 -5.64 19.73
C LEU A 171 -8.80 -5.50 18.60
N MET A 172 -9.91 -6.24 18.69
CA MET A 172 -10.96 -6.19 17.67
C MET A 172 -11.66 -4.84 17.63
N MET A 173 -11.97 -4.26 18.80
CA MET A 173 -12.53 -2.91 18.91
C MET A 173 -11.59 -1.87 18.29
N LYS A 174 -10.28 -1.92 18.58
CA LYS A 174 -9.30 -1.00 17.99
C LYS A 174 -9.25 -1.13 16.47
N LYS A 175 -9.31 -2.35 15.92
CA LYS A 175 -9.37 -2.57 14.46
C LYS A 175 -10.66 -2.01 13.87
N LEU A 176 -11.80 -2.22 14.54
CA LEU A 176 -13.11 -1.69 14.11
C LEU A 176 -13.14 -0.16 14.12
N GLU A 177 -12.65 0.47 15.18
CA GLU A 177 -12.53 1.93 15.29
C GLU A 177 -11.63 2.52 14.19
N GLY A 178 -10.56 1.81 13.80
CA GLY A 178 -9.74 2.21 12.67
C GLY A 178 -10.52 2.27 11.36
N VAL A 179 -11.44 1.32 11.13
CA VAL A 179 -12.33 1.33 9.96
C VAL A 179 -13.42 2.40 10.09
N GLU A 180 -13.97 2.62 11.29
CA GLU A 180 -14.91 3.72 11.57
C GLU A 180 -14.27 5.09 11.26
N ARG A 181 -13.00 5.31 11.64
CA ARG A 181 -12.27 6.55 11.30
C ARG A 181 -12.14 6.75 9.80
N GLN A 182 -11.68 5.73 9.07
CA GLN A 182 -11.58 5.79 7.61
C GLN A 182 -12.94 6.08 6.96
N LEU A 183 -14.02 5.47 7.46
CA LEU A 183 -15.37 5.73 6.98
C LEU A 183 -15.80 7.18 7.26
N ASN A 184 -15.52 7.70 8.45
CA ASN A 184 -15.84 9.07 8.83
C ASN A 184 -15.04 10.09 7.99
N ASP A 185 -13.77 9.80 7.67
CA ASP A 185 -12.95 10.65 6.79
C ASP A 185 -13.56 10.71 5.38
N LEU A 186 -14.10 9.59 4.87
CA LEU A 186 -14.81 9.54 3.59
C LEU A 186 -16.16 10.29 3.64
N PHE A 187 -16.90 10.23 4.76
CA PHE A 187 -18.10 11.07 4.91
C PHE A 187 -17.74 12.55 5.01
N ALA A 188 -16.65 12.89 5.71
CA ALA A 188 -16.16 14.26 5.83
C ALA A 188 -15.77 14.82 4.46
N SER A 189 -15.07 14.06 3.62
CA SER A 189 -14.72 14.49 2.25
C SER A 189 -15.96 14.73 1.39
N LEU A 190 -17.03 13.95 1.57
CA LEU A 190 -18.33 14.19 0.91
C LEU A 190 -19.06 15.42 1.46
N SER A 191 -18.97 15.69 2.77
CA SER A 191 -19.67 16.82 3.40
C SER A 191 -19.17 18.18 2.94
N VAL A 192 -17.93 18.24 2.45
CA VAL A 192 -17.31 19.43 1.86
C VAL A 192 -17.84 19.71 0.44
N ILE A 193 -18.52 18.75 -0.19
CA ILE A 193 -19.09 18.95 -1.52
C ILE A 193 -20.33 19.84 -1.39
N SER A 194 -20.27 21.01 -2.04
CA SER A 194 -21.44 21.88 -2.16
C SER A 194 -22.65 21.12 -2.75
N ILE A 195 -23.85 21.44 -2.26
CA ILE A 195 -25.11 20.76 -2.65
C ILE A 195 -25.31 20.75 -4.18
N GLU A 196 -24.80 21.76 -4.87
CA GLU A 196 -24.86 21.93 -6.32
C GLU A 196 -23.98 20.94 -7.09
N LEU A 197 -22.87 20.51 -6.50
CA LEU A 197 -21.93 19.57 -7.10
C LEU A 197 -22.31 18.11 -6.81
N VAL A 198 -23.18 17.84 -5.83
CA VAL A 198 -23.62 16.48 -5.48
C VAL A 198 -24.21 15.71 -6.68
N PRO A 199 -25.11 16.28 -7.51
CA PRO A 199 -25.64 15.57 -8.68
C PRO A 199 -24.56 15.26 -9.73
N ILE A 200 -23.60 16.18 -9.92
CA ILE A 200 -22.48 15.99 -10.85
C ILE A 200 -21.56 14.88 -10.33
N HIS A 201 -21.25 14.91 -9.04
CA HIS A 201 -20.46 13.89 -8.37
C HIS A 201 -21.11 12.49 -8.48
N GLN A 202 -22.39 12.35 -8.14
CA GLN A 202 -23.12 11.07 -8.30
C GLN A 202 -23.09 10.56 -9.74
N ARG A 203 -23.24 11.46 -10.72
CA ARG A 203 -23.16 11.10 -12.14
C ARG A 203 -21.77 10.65 -12.55
N LEU A 204 -20.71 11.33 -12.10
CA LEU A 204 -19.32 10.96 -12.35
C LEU A 204 -18.97 9.60 -11.74
N VAL A 205 -19.41 9.32 -10.51
CA VAL A 205 -19.24 8.02 -9.87
C VAL A 205 -19.94 6.91 -10.65
N ALA A 206 -21.16 7.17 -11.14
CA ALA A 206 -21.90 6.21 -11.98
C ALA A 206 -21.16 5.94 -13.31
N LEU A 207 -20.68 6.99 -13.99
CA LEU A 207 -19.88 6.86 -15.22
C LEU A 207 -18.58 6.10 -14.97
N ARG A 208 -17.91 6.36 -13.84
CA ARG A 208 -16.68 5.64 -13.45
C ARG A 208 -16.93 4.15 -13.31
N LYS A 209 -18.04 3.75 -12.70
CA LYS A 209 -18.45 2.35 -12.56
C LYS A 209 -18.75 1.70 -13.91
N GLN A 210 -19.48 2.41 -14.79
CA GLN A 210 -19.77 1.94 -16.15
C GLN A 210 -18.49 1.74 -16.96
N LEU A 211 -17.57 2.70 -16.91
CA LEU A 211 -16.26 2.59 -17.56
C LEU A 211 -15.41 1.46 -16.97
N GLY A 212 -15.46 1.26 -15.64
CA GLY A 212 -14.81 0.13 -15.00
C GLY A 212 -15.32 -1.23 -15.51
N HIS A 213 -16.64 -1.35 -15.70
CA HIS A 213 -17.24 -2.53 -16.31
C HIS A 213 -16.78 -2.73 -17.76
N LEU A 214 -16.90 -1.70 -18.60
CA LEU A 214 -16.45 -1.73 -20.00
C LEU A 214 -14.95 -2.05 -20.14
N SER A 215 -14.13 -1.59 -19.19
CA SER A 215 -12.70 -1.90 -19.17
C SER A 215 -12.41 -3.37 -18.87
N SER A 216 -13.30 -4.06 -18.15
CA SER A 216 -13.15 -5.48 -17.81
C SER A 216 -13.68 -6.42 -18.89
N GLU A 217 -14.54 -5.93 -19.78
CA GLU A 217 -15.08 -6.74 -20.87
C GLU A 217 -14.00 -7.09 -21.90
N PRO A 218 -14.02 -8.31 -22.49
CA PRO A 218 -13.04 -8.73 -23.49
C PRO A 218 -13.22 -8.03 -24.84
N LYS A 219 -14.45 -7.61 -25.18
CA LYS A 219 -14.77 -6.86 -26.41
C LYS A 219 -15.53 -5.60 -26.04
N LEU A 220 -15.19 -4.49 -26.69
CA LEU A 220 -15.80 -3.20 -26.38
C LEU A 220 -17.21 -3.10 -26.94
N ASN A 221 -18.19 -2.82 -26.08
CA ASN A 221 -19.48 -2.34 -26.52
C ASN A 221 -19.39 -0.87 -26.98
N LYS A 222 -19.20 -0.67 -28.30
CA LYS A 222 -19.03 0.65 -28.93
C LYS A 222 -20.17 1.64 -28.63
N ALA A 223 -21.42 1.14 -28.48
CA ALA A 223 -22.57 2.00 -28.24
C ALA A 223 -22.56 2.57 -26.81
N GLU A 224 -22.35 1.71 -25.82
CA GLU A 224 -22.25 2.10 -24.42
C GLU A 224 -21.04 2.98 -24.14
N TYR A 225 -19.89 2.66 -24.77
CA TYR A 225 -18.70 3.49 -24.67
C TYR A 225 -18.91 4.91 -25.21
N LYS A 226 -19.52 5.05 -26.40
CA LYS A 226 -19.85 6.37 -26.98
C LYS A 226 -20.83 7.15 -26.10
N ALA A 227 -21.84 6.49 -25.57
CA ALA A 227 -22.79 7.13 -24.64
C ALA A 227 -22.08 7.63 -23.38
N CYS A 228 -21.18 6.85 -22.78
CA CYS A 228 -20.39 7.27 -21.63
C CYS A 228 -19.49 8.47 -21.95
N LEU A 229 -18.81 8.45 -23.11
CA LEU A 229 -17.95 9.55 -23.55
C LEU A 229 -18.72 10.86 -23.79
N GLU A 230 -19.88 10.79 -24.43
CA GLU A 230 -20.71 11.97 -24.66
C GLU A 230 -21.18 12.58 -23.34
N GLU A 231 -21.57 11.75 -22.38
CA GLU A 231 -21.95 12.18 -21.05
C GLU A 231 -20.78 12.82 -20.29
N LEU A 232 -19.57 12.26 -20.37
CA LEU A 232 -18.37 12.89 -19.80
C LEU A 232 -18.10 14.27 -20.41
N ARG A 233 -18.20 14.41 -21.74
CA ARG A 233 -18.02 15.70 -22.43
C ARG A 233 -19.09 16.72 -22.05
N LYS A 234 -20.35 16.28 -21.88
CA LYS A 234 -21.44 17.16 -21.38
C LYS A 234 -21.19 17.64 -19.96
N ILE A 235 -20.54 16.83 -19.12
CA ILE A 235 -20.16 17.25 -17.77
C ILE A 235 -18.98 18.22 -17.85
N ASP A 236 -17.97 17.92 -18.66
CA ASP A 236 -16.80 18.78 -18.87
C ASP A 236 -17.18 20.16 -19.43
N SER A 237 -18.13 20.22 -20.37
CA SER A 237 -18.63 21.48 -20.95
C SER A 237 -19.33 22.40 -19.95
N LYS A 238 -19.67 21.92 -18.75
CA LYS A 238 -20.20 22.75 -17.66
C LYS A 238 -19.10 23.51 -16.90
N ARG A 239 -17.82 23.19 -17.16
CA ARG A 239 -16.69 23.92 -16.60
C ARG A 239 -16.43 25.19 -17.39
N VAL A 240 -16.14 26.26 -16.68
CA VAL A 240 -15.64 27.53 -17.23
C VAL A 240 -14.23 27.73 -16.65
N ASP A 241 -13.24 27.97 -17.51
CA ASP A 241 -11.82 28.03 -17.13
C ASP A 241 -11.34 26.82 -16.29
N GLY A 242 -11.85 25.63 -16.61
CA GLY A 242 -11.52 24.38 -15.91
C GLY A 242 -12.18 24.22 -14.54
N LYS A 243 -13.10 25.10 -14.14
CA LYS A 243 -13.80 25.06 -12.85
C LYS A 243 -15.32 24.95 -13.02
N PHE A 244 -16.00 24.19 -12.16
CA PHE A 244 -17.45 24.28 -12.05
C PHE A 244 -17.76 25.54 -11.27
N LEU A 245 -18.74 26.31 -11.75
CA LEU A 245 -19.15 27.56 -11.13
C LEU A 245 -20.50 27.37 -10.44
N GLY A 246 -20.68 28.04 -9.29
CA GLY A 246 -21.97 28.14 -8.61
C GLY A 246 -22.98 29.00 -9.39
N PRO A 247 -24.24 29.10 -8.92
CA PRO A 247 -25.31 29.83 -9.57
C PRO A 247 -24.91 31.28 -9.83
N GLY A 248 -25.04 31.69 -11.10
CA GLY A 248 -24.68 33.04 -11.55
C GLY A 248 -23.17 33.26 -11.80
N GLY A 249 -22.35 32.21 -11.80
CA GLY A 249 -20.92 32.32 -12.17
C GLY A 249 -20.04 33.04 -11.14
N SER A 250 -20.55 33.28 -9.93
CA SER A 250 -19.92 34.19 -8.95
C SER A 250 -18.94 33.51 -7.99
N SER A 251 -18.91 32.18 -7.88
CA SER A 251 -18.01 31.47 -6.97
C SER A 251 -17.62 30.08 -7.47
N VAL A 252 -16.46 29.60 -7.02
CA VAL A 252 -16.01 28.21 -7.19
C VAL A 252 -16.51 27.41 -5.99
N PRO A 253 -17.40 26.42 -6.18
CA PRO A 253 -17.95 25.68 -5.06
C PRO A 253 -16.91 24.74 -4.40
N GLU A 254 -17.07 24.48 -3.11
CA GLU A 254 -16.25 23.52 -2.37
C GLU A 254 -16.46 22.09 -2.90
N GLY A 255 -15.39 21.28 -2.90
CA GLY A 255 -15.36 19.95 -3.52
C GLY A 255 -14.95 19.94 -4.99
N GLN A 256 -14.67 21.10 -5.60
CA GLN A 256 -14.25 21.24 -7.00
C GLN A 256 -13.06 20.35 -7.40
N ALA A 257 -12.02 20.29 -6.56
CA ALA A 257 -10.80 19.53 -6.84
C ALA A 257 -11.07 18.02 -6.92
N LEU A 258 -11.94 17.51 -6.05
CA LEU A 258 -12.35 16.11 -6.05
C LEU A 258 -13.07 15.74 -7.36
N LEU A 259 -14.06 16.54 -7.77
CA LEU A 259 -14.77 16.30 -9.04
C LEU A 259 -13.86 16.47 -10.26
N SER A 260 -12.87 17.36 -10.18
CA SER A 260 -11.84 17.52 -11.21
C SER A 260 -11.02 16.26 -11.36
N GLY A 261 -10.47 15.74 -10.26
CA GLY A 261 -9.75 14.47 -10.25
C GLY A 261 -10.57 13.28 -10.74
N ILE A 262 -11.84 13.15 -10.32
CA ILE A 262 -12.71 12.05 -10.78
C ILE A 262 -12.99 12.16 -12.28
N LEU A 263 -13.27 13.37 -12.81
CA LEU A 263 -13.51 13.54 -14.24
C LEU A 263 -12.27 13.19 -15.06
N ASP A 264 -11.10 13.65 -14.64
CA ASP A 264 -9.84 13.37 -15.32
C ASP A 264 -9.56 11.87 -15.29
N ALA A 265 -9.75 11.20 -14.15
CA ALA A 265 -9.63 9.75 -14.03
C ALA A 265 -10.62 9.00 -14.93
N CYS A 266 -11.86 9.49 -15.09
CA CYS A 266 -12.83 8.91 -16.03
C CYS A 266 -12.37 9.06 -17.49
N PHE A 267 -11.83 10.20 -17.88
CA PHE A 267 -11.29 10.39 -19.24
C PHE A 267 -10.07 9.52 -19.49
N GLU A 268 -9.17 9.39 -18.53
CA GLU A 268 -8.01 8.49 -18.62
C GLU A 268 -8.45 7.03 -18.86
N VAL A 269 -9.42 6.53 -18.09
CA VAL A 269 -9.95 5.17 -18.26
C VAL A 269 -10.64 5.02 -19.62
N ALA A 270 -11.39 6.02 -20.07
CA ALA A 270 -12.03 5.98 -21.38
C ALA A 270 -10.97 5.93 -22.51
N GLN A 271 -9.89 6.69 -22.39
CA GLN A 271 -8.79 6.63 -23.36
C GLN A 271 -8.07 5.28 -23.35
N ASP A 272 -7.82 4.70 -22.17
CA ASP A 272 -7.25 3.35 -22.02
C ASP A 272 -8.15 2.29 -22.72
N ILE A 273 -9.46 2.36 -22.54
CA ILE A 273 -10.43 1.46 -23.20
C ILE A 273 -10.34 1.58 -24.73
N LYS A 274 -10.30 2.80 -25.25
CA LYS A 274 -10.20 3.06 -26.69
C LYS A 274 -8.86 2.62 -27.27
N ALA A 275 -7.78 2.78 -26.53
CA ALA A 275 -6.46 2.33 -26.98
C ALA A 275 -6.39 0.81 -27.09
N ARG A 276 -7.03 0.08 -26.16
CA ARG A 276 -7.17 -1.37 -26.24
C ARG A 276 -8.00 -1.82 -27.44
N GLU A 277 -9.10 -1.13 -27.76
CA GLU A 277 -9.87 -1.43 -28.98
C GLU A 277 -9.05 -1.18 -30.26
N ALA A 278 -8.25 -0.12 -30.27
CA ALA A 278 -7.41 0.22 -31.41
C ALA A 278 -6.23 -0.76 -31.63
N GLU A 279 -6.06 -1.78 -30.78
CA GLU A 279 -5.13 -2.88 -31.01
C GLU A 279 -5.46 -3.64 -32.30
N ASP A 280 -6.75 -3.86 -32.58
CA ASP A 280 -7.21 -4.58 -33.77
C ASP A 280 -6.87 -3.82 -35.07
N GLU A 281 -6.64 -2.51 -34.98
CA GLU A 281 -6.25 -1.65 -36.09
C GLU A 281 -4.73 -1.62 -36.31
N VAL A 282 -3.93 -2.24 -35.42
CA VAL A 282 -2.47 -2.28 -35.54
C VAL A 282 -2.05 -3.24 -36.63
N THR A 283 -1.42 -2.70 -37.68
CA THR A 283 -0.89 -3.49 -38.79
C THR A 283 0.16 -4.50 -38.29
N PRO A 284 0.26 -5.72 -38.87
CA PRO A 284 1.24 -6.73 -38.44
C PRO A 284 2.69 -6.24 -38.40
N SER A 285 3.05 -5.28 -39.25
CA SER A 285 4.37 -4.64 -39.26
C SER A 285 4.67 -3.82 -38.00
N LEU A 286 3.64 -3.23 -37.38
CA LEU A 286 3.76 -2.40 -36.17
C LEU A 286 3.45 -3.16 -34.88
N LYS A 287 2.92 -4.38 -34.97
CA LYS A 287 2.59 -5.22 -33.81
C LYS A 287 3.79 -5.43 -32.87
N PRO A 288 5.03 -5.64 -33.33
CA PRO A 288 6.20 -5.74 -32.44
C PRO A 288 6.44 -4.48 -31.59
N ILE A 289 6.18 -3.29 -32.15
CA ILE A 289 6.31 -2.01 -31.44
C ILE A 289 5.19 -1.89 -30.39
N TYR A 290 3.96 -2.27 -30.77
CA TYR A 290 2.82 -2.28 -29.86
C TYR A 290 3.04 -3.21 -28.66
N ASP A 291 3.50 -4.44 -28.91
CA ASP A 291 3.75 -5.43 -27.85
C ASP A 291 4.84 -4.91 -26.88
N ARG A 292 5.94 -4.35 -27.41
CA ARG A 292 7.01 -3.74 -26.60
C ARG A 292 6.52 -2.57 -25.76
N LEU A 293 5.69 -1.68 -26.33
CA LEU A 293 5.11 -0.54 -25.59
C LEU A 293 4.14 -0.99 -24.50
N THR A 294 3.34 -2.02 -24.77
CA THR A 294 2.40 -2.61 -23.80
C THR A 294 3.14 -3.25 -22.64
N GLU A 295 4.22 -3.98 -22.90
CA GLU A 295 5.08 -4.54 -21.87
C GLU A 295 5.73 -3.45 -21.01
N ILE A 296 6.31 -2.41 -21.62
CA ILE A 296 6.89 -1.27 -20.90
C ILE A 296 5.83 -0.61 -20.00
N LYS A 297 4.63 -0.35 -20.53
CA LYS A 297 3.51 0.21 -19.75
C LYS A 297 3.20 -0.66 -18.53
N ALA A 298 3.02 -1.96 -18.72
CA ALA A 298 2.69 -2.89 -17.62
C ALA A 298 3.78 -2.94 -16.55
N GLN A 299 5.06 -2.91 -16.95
CA GLN A 299 6.19 -2.86 -16.02
C GLN A 299 6.21 -1.54 -15.23
N LEU A 300 5.99 -0.39 -15.88
CA LEU A 300 5.91 0.92 -15.22
C LEU A 300 4.70 1.02 -14.26
N GLU A 301 3.54 0.47 -14.63
CA GLU A 301 2.36 0.40 -13.75
C GLU A 301 2.63 -0.49 -12.53
N ARG A 302 3.36 -1.59 -12.70
CA ARG A 302 3.79 -2.43 -11.57
C ARG A 302 4.74 -1.66 -10.64
N LEU A 303 5.68 -0.89 -11.19
CA LEU A 303 6.59 -0.05 -10.39
C LEU A 303 5.83 1.01 -9.58
N LEU A 304 4.79 1.62 -10.15
CA LEU A 304 3.89 2.54 -9.43
C LEU A 304 3.18 1.87 -8.25
N LEU A 305 2.88 0.58 -8.35
CA LEU A 305 2.21 -0.18 -7.29
C LEU A 305 3.19 -0.64 -6.20
N THR A 306 4.43 -1.03 -6.56
CA THR A 306 5.31 -1.77 -5.63
C THR A 306 6.62 -1.05 -5.23
N HIS A 307 7.07 0.00 -5.92
CA HIS A 307 8.45 0.52 -5.79
C HIS A 307 8.60 2.05 -5.62
N ARG A 308 7.59 2.75 -5.11
CA ARG A 308 7.62 4.24 -4.97
C ARG A 308 8.82 4.84 -4.20
N TRP A 309 9.49 4.07 -3.34
CA TRP A 309 10.46 4.59 -2.37
C TRP A 309 11.91 4.09 -2.53
N THR A 310 12.22 3.34 -3.59
CA THR A 310 13.57 2.79 -3.84
C THR A 310 13.97 2.91 -5.31
N LEU A 311 13.25 3.72 -6.08
CA LEU A 311 13.40 3.81 -7.52
C LEU A 311 14.57 4.73 -7.86
N ARG A 312 15.54 4.23 -8.64
CA ARG A 312 16.65 5.06 -9.13
C ARG A 312 16.23 5.76 -10.42
N GLU A 313 16.73 6.96 -10.68
CA GLU A 313 16.61 7.58 -11.99
C GLU A 313 17.20 6.68 -13.09
N THR A 314 18.26 5.92 -12.78
CA THR A 314 18.87 4.94 -13.70
C THR A 314 17.98 3.73 -13.98
N ASP A 315 17.10 3.33 -13.06
CA ASP A 315 16.11 2.26 -13.30
C ASP A 315 15.06 2.71 -14.32
N LEU A 316 14.66 3.98 -14.25
CA LEU A 316 13.76 4.61 -15.22
C LEU A 316 14.46 4.97 -16.53
N TYR A 317 15.78 5.19 -16.50
CA TYR A 317 16.56 5.57 -17.67
C TYR A 317 16.46 4.53 -18.78
N ASN A 318 16.52 3.23 -18.47
CA ASN A 318 16.38 2.18 -19.47
C ASN A 318 15.00 2.22 -20.16
N TYR A 319 13.93 2.48 -19.39
CA TYR A 319 12.59 2.69 -19.94
C TYR A 319 12.54 3.97 -20.78
N ALA A 320 13.12 5.07 -20.31
CA ALA A 320 13.16 6.32 -21.05
C ALA A 320 13.95 6.19 -22.37
N MET A 321 15.06 5.43 -22.38
CA MET A 321 15.82 5.12 -23.60
C MET A 321 15.04 4.23 -24.54
N ALA A 322 14.39 3.17 -24.04
CA ALA A 322 13.57 2.29 -24.85
C ALA A 322 12.41 3.05 -25.50
N LEU A 323 11.74 3.95 -24.75
CA LEU A 323 10.70 4.81 -25.31
C LEU A 323 11.27 5.79 -26.34
N ARG A 324 12.46 6.37 -26.11
CA ARG A 324 13.11 7.27 -27.09
C ARG A 324 13.52 6.54 -28.36
N GLU A 325 14.03 5.32 -28.25
CA GLU A 325 14.35 4.45 -29.38
C GLU A 325 13.10 4.19 -30.22
N ILE A 326 11.99 3.81 -29.56
CA ILE A 326 10.69 3.63 -30.22
C ILE A 326 10.22 4.95 -30.85
N ASP A 327 10.36 6.08 -30.15
CA ASP A 327 9.97 7.41 -30.65
C ASP A 327 10.75 7.79 -31.92
N SER A 328 12.03 7.41 -32.00
CA SER A 328 12.92 7.67 -33.14
C SER A 328 12.58 6.86 -34.40
N MET A 329 11.78 5.79 -34.28
CA MET A 329 11.27 5.02 -35.42
C MET A 329 10.18 5.78 -36.19
N ARG A 330 9.73 6.93 -35.69
CA ARG A 330 8.69 7.74 -36.32
C ARG A 330 9.29 8.71 -37.34
N VAL A 331 8.62 8.83 -38.48
CA VAL A 331 8.90 9.84 -39.52
C VAL A 331 7.72 10.80 -39.57
N ASP A 332 7.98 12.11 -39.47
CA ASP A 332 6.95 13.16 -39.36
C ASP A 332 5.90 12.89 -38.26
N GLY A 333 6.34 12.32 -37.13
CA GLY A 333 5.49 12.01 -35.99
C GLY A 333 4.60 10.77 -36.15
N LYS A 334 4.82 9.95 -37.19
CA LYS A 334 4.07 8.69 -37.44
C LYS A 334 5.00 7.50 -37.60
N PHE A 335 4.55 6.32 -37.18
CA PHE A 335 5.23 5.05 -37.45
C PHE A 335 5.00 4.63 -38.91
N VAL A 336 6.05 4.17 -39.58
CA VAL A 336 5.99 3.72 -40.97
C VAL A 336 6.15 2.20 -41.05
N ASP A 337 5.63 1.60 -42.11
CA ASP A 337 5.84 0.19 -42.42
C ASP A 337 7.19 -0.06 -43.11
N ALA A 338 7.44 -1.32 -43.51
CA ALA A 338 8.67 -1.71 -44.21
C ALA A 338 8.88 -0.99 -45.56
N ASN A 339 7.84 -0.37 -46.12
CA ASN A 339 7.89 0.36 -47.38
C ASN A 339 8.04 1.88 -47.17
N GLY A 340 8.09 2.34 -45.91
CA GLY A 340 8.14 3.77 -45.56
C GLY A 340 6.77 4.46 -45.64
N GLU A 341 5.68 3.70 -45.80
CA GLU A 341 4.32 4.23 -45.85
C GLU A 341 3.69 4.29 -44.46
N LYS A 342 2.67 5.13 -44.32
CA LYS A 342 1.96 5.31 -43.05
C LYS A 342 1.10 4.07 -42.77
N ALA A 343 1.48 3.28 -41.77
CA ALA A 343 0.71 2.11 -41.36
C ALA A 343 -0.49 2.48 -40.45
N GLU A 344 -1.50 1.61 -40.40
CA GLU A 344 -2.67 1.75 -39.55
C GLU A 344 -2.36 1.41 -38.08
N GLY A 345 -3.20 1.86 -37.14
CA GLY A 345 -2.98 1.63 -35.70
C GLY A 345 -2.09 2.66 -34.99
N GLN A 346 -1.80 3.79 -35.65
CA GLN A 346 -1.03 4.91 -35.09
C GLN A 346 -1.57 5.39 -33.74
N TYR A 347 -2.90 5.41 -33.59
CA TYR A 347 -3.56 5.89 -32.39
C TYR A 347 -3.15 5.07 -31.16
N ALA A 348 -3.18 3.74 -31.26
CA ALA A 348 -2.84 2.84 -30.16
C ALA A 348 -1.38 3.02 -29.72
N LEU A 349 -0.46 3.09 -30.69
CA LEU A 349 0.97 3.25 -30.44
C LEU A 349 1.29 4.61 -29.80
N LEU A 350 0.76 5.70 -30.35
CA LEU A 350 1.00 7.04 -29.82
C LEU A 350 0.38 7.22 -28.42
N PHE A 351 -0.77 6.60 -28.17
CA PHE A 351 -1.36 6.56 -26.84
C PHE A 351 -0.46 5.83 -25.85
N LEU A 352 -0.03 4.60 -26.15
CA LEU A 352 0.84 3.83 -25.28
C LEU A 352 2.15 4.55 -25.01
N LEU A 353 2.76 5.14 -26.04
CA LEU A 353 4.00 5.91 -25.92
C LEU A 353 3.83 7.12 -24.98
N ARG A 354 2.77 7.92 -25.17
CA ARG A 354 2.45 9.05 -24.29
C ARG A 354 2.16 8.59 -22.86
N ARG A 355 1.39 7.50 -22.71
CA ARG A 355 1.03 6.94 -21.41
C ARG A 355 2.27 6.48 -20.66
N SER A 356 3.16 5.73 -21.29
CA SER A 356 4.42 5.27 -20.71
C SER A 356 5.33 6.43 -20.30
N HIS A 357 5.45 7.48 -21.14
CA HIS A 357 6.16 8.71 -20.74
C HIS A 357 5.52 9.40 -19.54
N GLY A 358 4.19 9.47 -19.47
CA GLY A 358 3.47 10.03 -18.33
C GLY A 358 3.67 9.22 -17.05
N LEU A 359 3.75 7.89 -17.14
CA LEU A 359 4.07 7.03 -15.99
C LEU A 359 5.50 7.25 -15.50
N ILE A 360 6.48 7.40 -16.40
CA ILE A 360 7.86 7.75 -16.03
C ILE A 360 7.89 9.11 -15.33
N TYR A 361 7.25 10.14 -15.90
CA TYR A 361 7.21 11.46 -15.28
C TYR A 361 6.61 11.41 -13.87
N ARG A 362 5.48 10.71 -13.71
CA ARG A 362 4.84 10.52 -12.41
C ARG A 362 5.78 9.82 -11.42
N LEU A 363 6.41 8.73 -11.85
CA LEU A 363 7.37 7.98 -11.04
C LEU A 363 8.56 8.83 -10.60
N ILE A 364 9.12 9.67 -11.49
CA ILE A 364 10.21 10.61 -11.17
C ILE A 364 9.72 11.65 -10.16
N SER A 365 8.56 12.25 -10.39
CA SER A 365 8.02 13.30 -9.51
C SER A 365 7.65 12.79 -8.12
N GLU A 366 7.39 11.50 -7.98
CA GLU A 366 7.02 10.85 -6.72
C GLU A 366 8.21 10.14 -6.03
N SER A 367 9.36 9.98 -6.69
CA SER A 367 10.56 9.35 -6.14
C SER A 367 11.57 10.37 -5.64
N GLU A 368 12.10 10.21 -4.43
CA GLU A 368 13.29 10.93 -3.98
C GLU A 368 14.56 10.25 -4.53
N PRO A 369 15.41 10.95 -5.30
CA PRO A 369 16.62 10.35 -5.86
C PRO A 369 17.72 10.16 -4.79
N ILE A 370 18.38 8.99 -4.82
CA ILE A 370 19.68 8.79 -4.15
C ILE A 370 20.76 9.01 -5.20
N SER A 371 21.73 9.88 -4.90
CA SER A 371 22.85 10.16 -5.81
C SER A 371 23.70 8.91 -6.10
N GLU A 372 24.26 8.83 -7.31
CA GLU A 372 25.14 7.74 -7.77
C GLU A 372 26.35 7.52 -6.85
N GLU A 373 26.92 8.59 -6.31
CA GLU A 373 28.07 8.55 -5.40
C GLU A 373 27.74 7.83 -4.09
N LEU A 374 26.48 7.89 -3.69
CA LEU A 374 25.94 7.23 -2.49
C LEU A 374 25.47 5.80 -2.77
N MET A 375 25.44 5.37 -4.03
CA MET A 375 24.91 4.07 -4.44
C MET A 375 25.79 2.91 -3.96
N ALA A 376 27.12 3.08 -3.97
CA ALA A 376 28.04 2.07 -3.47
C ALA A 376 27.79 1.80 -1.97
N ILE A 377 27.47 2.86 -1.22
CA ILE A 377 27.11 2.79 0.20
C ILE A 377 25.72 2.16 0.36
N ALA A 378 24.72 2.61 -0.41
CA ALA A 378 23.36 2.06 -0.41
C ALA A 378 23.34 0.55 -0.69
N ASN A 379 24.09 0.09 -1.69
CA ASN A 379 24.19 -1.32 -2.06
C ASN A 379 24.90 -2.17 -1.00
N LYS A 380 25.95 -1.62 -0.38
CA LYS A 380 26.62 -2.27 0.75
C LYS A 380 25.68 -2.40 1.94
N LEU A 381 24.98 -1.33 2.33
CA LEU A 381 23.97 -1.37 3.41
C LEU A 381 22.84 -2.35 3.09
N SER A 382 22.33 -2.35 1.86
CA SER A 382 21.28 -3.29 1.43
C SER A 382 21.75 -4.75 1.50
N THR A 383 22.99 -5.04 1.09
CA THR A 383 23.57 -6.38 1.17
C THR A 383 23.78 -6.79 2.64
N ILE A 384 24.37 -5.93 3.46
CA ILE A 384 24.56 -6.17 4.89
C ILE A 384 23.22 -6.46 5.56
N LYS A 385 22.20 -5.65 5.28
CA LYS A 385 20.84 -5.87 5.80
C LYS A 385 20.25 -7.19 5.33
N LYS A 386 20.42 -7.59 4.07
CA LYS A 386 19.92 -8.89 3.58
C LYS A 386 20.61 -10.05 4.30
N CYS A 387 21.93 -9.99 4.44
CA CYS A 387 22.69 -11.01 5.15
C CYS A 387 22.29 -11.08 6.64
N LEU A 388 22.18 -9.94 7.33
CA LEU A 388 21.72 -9.89 8.72
C LEU A 388 20.29 -10.46 8.87
N ASN A 389 19.38 -10.14 7.94
CA ASN A 389 18.03 -10.71 7.92
C ASN A 389 18.02 -12.22 7.63
N GLU A 390 18.92 -12.72 6.79
CA GLU A 390 19.07 -14.16 6.55
C GLU A 390 19.62 -14.89 7.79
N VAL A 391 20.62 -14.32 8.45
CA VAL A 391 21.15 -14.83 9.73
C VAL A 391 20.04 -14.89 10.78
N LEU A 392 19.24 -13.82 10.90
CA LEU A 392 18.08 -13.77 11.79
C LEU A 392 17.01 -14.82 11.42
N LYS A 393 16.81 -15.09 10.14
CA LYS A 393 15.76 -16.00 9.66
C LYS A 393 16.12 -17.48 9.75
N TYR A 394 17.39 -17.82 9.56
CA TYR A 394 17.83 -19.22 9.48
C TYR A 394 18.29 -19.80 10.81
N GLY A 395 18.55 -18.97 11.84
CA GLY A 395 18.73 -19.38 13.24
C GLY A 395 19.66 -20.58 13.42
N GLY A 396 20.95 -20.32 13.62
CA GLY A 396 21.97 -21.33 13.85
C GLY A 396 22.88 -20.98 15.03
N PRO A 397 23.78 -21.89 15.47
CA PRO A 397 24.74 -21.61 16.53
C PRO A 397 25.82 -20.66 15.99
N TYR A 398 25.50 -19.38 15.99
CA TYR A 398 26.41 -18.32 15.60
C TYR A 398 27.07 -17.75 16.85
N THR A 399 28.37 -17.51 16.78
CA THR A 399 29.09 -16.85 17.86
C THR A 399 29.12 -15.34 17.65
N PRO A 400 29.29 -14.52 18.69
CA PRO A 400 29.49 -13.06 18.56
C PRO A 400 30.63 -12.70 17.59
N ARG A 401 31.58 -13.62 17.40
CA ARG A 401 32.69 -13.51 16.44
C ARG A 401 32.23 -13.56 14.97
N ASP A 402 31.15 -14.27 14.67
CA ASP A 402 30.58 -14.40 13.33
C ASP A 402 29.84 -13.14 12.89
N LEU A 403 29.43 -12.28 13.83
CA LEU A 403 28.83 -10.97 13.55
C LEU A 403 29.87 -9.86 13.33
N TYR A 404 31.12 -10.09 13.71
CA TYR A 404 32.20 -9.10 13.61
C TYR A 404 32.40 -8.51 12.20
N PRO A 405 32.34 -9.29 11.10
CA PRO A 405 32.47 -8.74 9.75
C PRO A 405 31.40 -7.69 9.41
N TYR A 406 30.17 -7.87 9.89
CA TYR A 406 29.08 -6.92 9.69
C TYR A 406 29.27 -5.66 10.53
N HIS A 407 29.69 -5.81 11.79
CA HIS A 407 30.00 -4.68 12.67
C HIS A 407 31.13 -3.81 12.07
N LEU A 408 32.20 -4.46 11.59
CA LEU A 408 33.29 -3.77 10.93
C LEU A 408 32.84 -3.06 9.66
N ALA A 409 32.00 -3.70 8.84
CA ALA A 409 31.48 -3.09 7.61
C ALA A 409 30.60 -1.86 7.88
N LEU A 410 29.74 -1.92 8.90
CA LEU A 410 28.91 -0.78 9.30
C LEU A 410 29.76 0.37 9.86
N HIS A 411 30.72 0.07 10.73
CA HIS A 411 31.67 1.07 11.23
C HIS A 411 32.49 1.71 10.11
N GLN A 412 32.89 0.94 9.10
CA GLN A 412 33.57 1.48 7.91
C GLN A 412 32.67 2.45 7.16
N ILE A 413 31.39 2.14 6.97
CA ILE A 413 30.44 3.05 6.32
C ILE A 413 30.26 4.32 7.18
N ASP A 414 30.19 4.17 8.50
CA ASP A 414 30.08 5.31 9.41
C ASP A 414 31.27 6.25 9.38
N SER A 415 32.48 5.69 9.26
CA SER A 415 33.70 6.47 9.13
C SER A 415 33.79 7.30 7.85
N LEU A 416 32.95 7.01 6.85
CA LEU A 416 32.84 7.82 5.63
C LEU A 416 31.99 9.08 5.85
N ARG A 417 31.23 9.15 6.95
CA ARG A 417 30.42 10.33 7.29
C ARG A 417 31.28 11.40 7.95
N LYS A 418 31.03 12.65 7.61
CA LYS A 418 31.52 13.83 8.35
C LYS A 418 30.29 14.61 8.82
N ASP A 419 30.22 14.98 10.09
CA ASP A 419 29.06 15.68 10.68
C ASP A 419 27.70 15.01 10.40
N GLY A 420 27.66 13.67 10.36
CA GLY A 420 26.45 12.89 10.10
C GLY A 420 25.98 12.88 8.64
N LYS A 421 26.80 13.36 7.69
CA LYS A 421 26.50 13.40 6.25
C LYS A 421 27.58 12.70 5.44
N PHE A 422 27.18 12.07 4.34
CA PHE A 422 28.09 11.56 3.33
C PHE A 422 28.43 12.67 2.34
N TYR A 423 29.71 12.80 1.99
CA TYR A 423 30.20 13.80 1.04
C TYR A 423 30.65 13.13 -0.26
N ALA A 424 30.46 13.86 -1.36
CA ALA A 424 31.01 13.55 -2.66
C ALA A 424 32.55 13.70 -2.69
N ASP A 425 33.18 13.16 -3.73
CA ASP A 425 34.62 13.35 -3.98
C ASP A 425 34.98 14.83 -4.23
N ASP A 426 34.02 15.62 -4.72
CA ASP A 426 34.15 17.07 -4.94
C ASP A 426 33.85 17.93 -3.68
N GLY A 427 33.47 17.29 -2.57
CA GLY A 427 33.13 17.94 -1.32
C GLY A 427 31.69 18.48 -1.22
N SER A 428 30.85 18.22 -2.21
CA SER A 428 29.41 18.51 -2.14
C SER A 428 28.66 17.50 -1.26
N ILE A 429 27.42 17.82 -0.88
CA ILE A 429 26.53 16.93 -0.14
C ILE A 429 25.53 16.31 -1.14
N PRO A 430 25.66 15.02 -1.49
CA PRO A 430 24.79 14.41 -2.49
C PRO A 430 23.38 14.14 -1.96
N GLU A 431 22.39 14.06 -2.85
CA GLU A 431 20.99 13.74 -2.52
C GLU A 431 20.80 12.28 -2.06
N GLY A 432 19.80 12.02 -1.22
CA GLY A 432 19.54 10.68 -0.65
C GLY A 432 20.12 10.42 0.75
N GLN A 433 20.65 11.45 1.42
CA GLN A 433 21.22 11.36 2.78
C GLN A 433 20.25 10.78 3.82
N ALA A 434 18.99 11.23 3.78
CA ALA A 434 17.97 10.79 4.73
C ALA A 434 17.73 9.28 4.63
N ILE A 435 17.68 8.75 3.40
CA ILE A 435 17.47 7.34 3.14
C ILE A 435 18.68 6.51 3.59
N LEU A 436 19.90 6.96 3.28
CA LEU A 436 21.11 6.25 3.74
C LEU A 436 21.24 6.24 5.26
N ASN A 437 20.98 7.38 5.91
CA ASN A 437 21.03 7.47 7.36
C ASN A 437 19.99 6.55 8.01
N ALA A 438 18.78 6.46 7.45
CA ALA A 438 17.77 5.50 7.90
C ALA A 438 18.23 4.05 7.69
N GLN A 439 18.76 3.70 6.52
CA GLN A 439 19.24 2.34 6.23
C GLN A 439 20.42 1.92 7.10
N LEU A 440 21.32 2.86 7.42
CA LEU A 440 22.45 2.62 8.27
C LEU A 440 22.02 2.42 9.73
N SER A 441 21.10 3.26 10.23
CA SER A 441 20.50 3.06 11.56
C SER A 441 19.87 1.68 11.68
N GLU A 442 19.04 1.31 10.70
CA GLU A 442 18.35 0.02 10.67
C GLU A 442 19.34 -1.17 10.60
N ALA A 443 20.47 -1.01 9.93
CA ALA A 443 21.49 -2.05 9.87
C ALA A 443 22.26 -2.20 11.21
N HIS A 444 22.52 -1.10 11.91
CA HIS A 444 23.08 -1.13 13.27
C HIS A 444 22.12 -1.77 14.26
N GLU A 445 20.83 -1.43 14.17
CA GLU A 445 19.78 -2.01 15.00
C GLU A 445 19.64 -3.52 14.75
N LEU A 446 19.62 -3.97 13.49
CA LEU A 446 19.62 -5.41 13.16
C LEU A 446 20.81 -6.16 13.76
N LEU A 447 21.98 -5.53 13.79
CA LEU A 447 23.19 -6.12 14.33
C LEU A 447 23.17 -6.21 15.85
N GLU A 448 22.66 -5.19 16.55
CA GLU A 448 22.47 -5.25 18.01
C GLU A 448 21.39 -6.25 18.41
N MET A 449 20.26 -6.31 17.68
CA MET A 449 19.23 -7.34 17.91
C MET A 449 19.80 -8.76 17.84
N LEU A 450 20.65 -9.04 16.86
CA LEU A 450 21.30 -10.33 16.73
C LEU A 450 22.28 -10.62 17.87
N LYS A 451 23.05 -9.62 18.34
CA LYS A 451 23.94 -9.80 19.50
C LYS A 451 23.17 -10.11 20.78
N GLU A 452 22.07 -9.38 21.01
CA GLU A 452 21.24 -9.59 22.20
C GLU A 452 20.60 -10.98 22.20
N SER A 453 20.07 -11.44 21.06
CA SER A 453 19.55 -12.80 20.93
C SER A 453 20.60 -13.90 21.19
N MET A 454 21.87 -13.64 20.92
CA MET A 454 22.96 -14.58 21.18
C MET A 454 23.42 -14.56 22.65
N SER A 455 23.33 -13.41 23.32
CA SER A 455 23.67 -13.31 24.75
C SER A 455 22.62 -13.93 25.67
N GLU A 456 21.36 -13.99 25.24
CA GLU A 456 20.29 -14.66 25.99
C GLU A 456 20.48 -16.19 25.98
N ASP A 457 20.87 -16.78 24.84
CA ASP A 457 21.11 -18.23 24.71
C ASP A 457 22.35 -18.73 25.49
N GLU A 458 23.40 -17.92 25.67
CA GLU A 458 24.57 -18.29 26.51
C GLU A 458 24.26 -18.27 28.02
N SER A 459 23.18 -17.62 28.45
CA SER A 459 22.82 -17.49 29.88
C SER A 459 21.89 -18.59 30.41
N ASP A 460 21.29 -19.39 29.52
CA ASP A 460 20.40 -20.50 29.87
C ASP A 460 21.13 -21.86 30.01
N ASP A 461 22.43 -21.91 29.70
CA ASP A 461 23.28 -23.12 29.77
C ASP A 461 24.31 -23.12 30.95
N GLU A 462 24.25 -22.14 31.86
CA GLU A 462 24.90 -22.17 33.20
C GLU A 462 23.87 -22.35 34.33
#